data_AF-A0A962IQF2-F1
#
_entry.id   AF-A0A962IQF2-F1
#
_cell.length_a   1.000
_cell.length_b   1.000
_cell.length_c   1.000
_cell.angle_alpha   90.00
_cell.angle_beta   90.00
_cell.angle_gamma   90.00
#
_symmetry.space_group_name_H-M   'P 1'
#
loop_
_entity.id
_entity.type
_entity.pdbx_description
1 polymer ?
#
loop_
_entity_poly.entity_id
_entity_poly.type
_entity_poly.pdbx_seq_one_letter_code
_entity_poly.pdbx_strand_id
1 'polypeptide(L)' 'PLERLAEWPEVAQLQDRDGRLELYSREPEALLRRLLAADPTLSELEVRGADLEQALAVIEPAATAQAA' A
#
# COMPACT_ATOMS: atom_id res chain seq x y z
N PRO A 1 -7.80 -3.83 12.75
CA PRO A 1 -8.38 -4.53 11.57
C PRO A 1 -7.86 -3.90 10.30
N LEU A 2 -7.56 -4.71 9.27
CA LEU A 2 -7.02 -4.25 7.98
C LEU A 2 -7.86 -3.16 7.33
N GLU A 3 -9.18 -3.21 7.55
CA GLU A 3 -10.15 -2.19 7.13
C GLU A 3 -9.72 -0.78 7.57
N ARG A 4 -9.18 -0.63 8.79
CA ARG A 4 -8.76 0.68 9.32
C ARG A 4 -7.49 1.23 8.66
N LEU A 5 -6.69 0.39 8.02
CA LEU A 5 -5.48 0.82 7.29
C LEU A 5 -5.85 1.35 5.91
N ALA A 6 -6.85 0.76 5.24
CA ALA A 6 -7.34 1.24 3.95
C ALA A 6 -7.98 2.64 4.04
N GLU A 7 -8.40 3.06 5.24
CA GLU A 7 -8.94 4.41 5.51
C GLU A 7 -7.85 5.48 5.68
N TRP A 8 -6.57 5.09 5.73
CA TRP A 8 -5.49 6.05 5.92
C TRP A 8 -5.20 6.81 4.63
N PRO A 9 -5.06 8.15 4.68
CA PRO A 9 -4.81 8.96 3.49
C PRO A 9 -3.49 8.62 2.79
N GLU A 10 -2.52 8.09 3.55
CA GLU A 10 -1.23 7.66 3.00
C GLU A 10 -1.32 6.31 2.26
N VAL A 11 -2.41 5.55 2.39
CA VAL A 11 -2.58 4.23 1.76
C VAL A 11 -3.33 4.37 0.44
N ALA A 12 -2.63 4.17 -0.67
CA ALA A 12 -3.21 4.17 -2.01
C ALA A 12 -3.83 2.81 -2.37
N GLN A 13 -3.23 1.72 -1.89
CA GLN A 13 -3.73 0.36 -2.07
C GLN A 13 -3.26 -0.53 -0.93
N LEU A 14 -4.05 -1.54 -0.59
CA LEU A 14 -3.75 -2.57 0.40
C LEU A 14 -4.03 -3.94 -0.21
N GLN A 15 -3.09 -4.86 -0.05
CA GLN A 15 -3.22 -6.25 -0.51
C GLN A 15 -2.69 -7.20 0.57
N ASP A 16 -3.37 -8.32 0.78
CA ASP A 16 -2.81 -9.46 1.52
C ASP A 16 -2.25 -10.45 0.50
N ARG A 17 -0.96 -10.79 0.63
CA ARG A 17 -0.28 -11.79 -0.20
C ARG A 17 0.44 -12.78 0.68
N ASP A 18 -0.04 -14.02 0.68
CA ASP A 18 0.55 -15.13 1.43
C ASP A 18 0.79 -14.81 2.92
N GLY A 19 -0.15 -14.09 3.55
CA GLY A 19 -0.06 -13.69 4.95
C GLY A 19 0.88 -12.52 5.23
N ARG A 20 1.37 -11.84 4.18
CA ARG A 20 2.05 -10.55 4.27
C ARG A 20 1.13 -9.44 3.78
N LEU A 21 1.08 -8.37 4.56
CA LEU A 21 0.34 -7.17 4.19
C LEU A 21 1.22 -6.26 3.34
N GLU A 22 0.84 -6.03 2.09
CA GLU A 22 1.45 -5.06 1.20
C GLU A 22 0.62 -3.77 1.18
N LEU A 23 1.31 -2.64 1.38
CA LEU A 23 0.73 -1.31 1.34
C LEU A 23 1.43 -0.49 0.26
N TYR A 24 0.65 0.10 -0.63
CA TYR A 24 1.15 1.02 -1.65
C TYR A 24 0.87 2.44 -1.19
N SER A 25 1.87 3.31 -1.31
CA SER A 25 1.78 4.70 -0.87
C SER A 25 2.57 5.60 -1.81
N ARG A 26 2.07 6.82 -2.00
CA ARG A 26 2.83 7.92 -2.61
C ARG A 26 3.71 8.66 -1.60
N GLU A 27 3.49 8.42 -0.31
CA GLU A 27 4.19 9.05 0.82
C GLU A 27 4.63 7.98 1.84
N PRO A 28 5.53 7.05 1.43
CA PRO A 28 5.87 5.87 2.23
C PRO A 28 6.44 6.22 3.60
N GLU A 29 7.18 7.33 3.75
CA GLU A 29 7.73 7.75 5.04
C GLU A 29 6.65 8.26 6.01
N ALA A 30 5.59 8.90 5.50
CA ALA A 30 4.47 9.34 6.34
C ALA A 30 3.70 8.13 6.85
N LEU A 31 3.42 7.17 5.96
CA LEU A 31 2.80 5.90 6.30
C LEU A 31 3.62 5.12 7.33
N LEU A 32 4.93 4.98 7.12
CA LEU A 32 5.82 4.25 8.02
C LEU A 32 5.85 4.86 9.43
N ARG A 33 5.92 6.19 9.55
CA ARG A 33 5.85 6.88 10.85
C ARG A 33 4.54 6.60 11.55
N ARG A 34 3.42 6.62 10.83
CA ARG A 34 2.10 6.36 11.37
C ARG A 34 1.93 4.90 11.81
N LEU A 35 2.46 3.95 11.05
CA LEU A 35 2.50 2.53 11.41
C LEU A 35 3.28 2.32 12.72
N LEU A 36 4.50 2.84 12.81
CA LEU A 36 5.33 2.73 14.01
C LEU A 36 4.76 3.49 15.21
N ALA A 37 4.03 4.59 15.00
CA ALA A 37 3.31 5.27 16.07
C ALA A 37 2.13 4.45 16.59
N ALA A 38 1.43 3.73 15.71
CA ALA A 38 0.33 2.84 16.07
C ALA A 38 0.80 1.55 16.76
N ASP A 39 1.94 1.01 16.32
CA ASP A 39 2.61 -0.13 16.92
C ASP A 39 4.14 0.04 16.88
N PRO A 40 4.76 0.49 17.98
CA PRO A 40 6.21 0.67 18.06
C PRO A 40 7.01 -0.63 17.99
N THR A 41 6.33 -1.79 18.12
CA THR A 41 6.96 -3.11 18.11
C THR A 41 6.91 -3.81 16.75
N LEU A 42 6.32 -3.16 15.74
CA LEU A 42 6.35 -3.62 14.35
C LEU A 42 7.80 -3.91 13.92
N SER A 43 7.98 -5.07 13.30
CA SER A 43 9.28 -5.57 12.84
C SER A 43 9.15 -6.16 11.44
N GLU A 44 10.28 -6.47 10.82
CA GLU A 44 10.35 -7.02 9.44
C GLU A 44 9.67 -6.13 8.37
N LEU A 45 9.58 -4.83 8.65
CA LEU A 45 9.08 -3.83 7.70
C LEU A 45 10.07 -3.67 6.56
N GLU A 46 9.57 -3.74 5.34
CA GLU A 46 10.35 -3.53 4.13
C GLU A 46 9.71 -2.45 3.27
N VAL A 47 10.51 -1.45 2.90
CA VAL A 47 10.09 -0.40 1.97
C VAL A 47 10.83 -0.63 0.65
N ARG A 48 10.05 -0.94 -0.39
CA ARG A 48 10.57 -1.10 -1.76
C ARG A 48 10.01 0.00 -2.64
N GLY A 49 10.80 0.43 -3.62
CA GLY A 49 10.25 1.18 -4.74
C GLY A 49 9.29 0.27 -5.51
N ALA A 50 8.16 0.82 -5.97
CA ALA A 50 7.27 0.07 -6.84
C ALA A 50 8.04 -0.31 -8.12
N ASP A 51 7.91 -1.56 -8.53
CA ASP A 51 8.41 -1.99 -9.84
C ASP A 51 7.62 -1.28 -10.94
N LEU A 52 8.16 -1.21 -12.16
CA LEU A 52 7.55 -0.44 -13.26
C LEU A 52 6.08 -0.83 -13.50
N GLU A 53 5.76 -2.12 -13.49
CA GLU A 53 4.38 -2.61 -13.65
C GLU A 53 3.45 -2.12 -12.53
N GLN A 54 3.94 -2.07 -11.29
CA GLN A 54 3.16 -1.58 -10.14
C GLN A 54 3.02 -0.05 -10.17
N ALA A 55 4.08 0.67 -10.58
CA ALA A 55 4.05 2.12 -10.72
C ALA A 55 3.06 2.55 -11.81
N LEU A 56 2.99 1.80 -12.92
CA LEU A 56 2.03 2.04 -14.00
C LEU A 56 0.57 1.80 -13.55
N ALA A 57 0.30 0.73 -12.78
CA ALA A 57 -1.02 0.44 -12.25
C ALA A 57 -1.60 1.57 -11.34
N VAL A 58 -0.74 2.41 -10.76
CA VAL A 58 -1.14 3.55 -9.92
C VAL A 58 -1.35 4.84 -10.74
N ILE A 59 -0.85 4.89 -11.98
CA ILE A 59 -0.99 6.03 -12.90
C ILE A 59 -2.22 5.85 -13.81
N GLU A 60 -2.62 4.61 -14.10
CA GLU A 60 -3.80 4.34 -14.92
C GLU A 60 -5.09 4.44 -14.08
N PRO A 61 -5.94 5.46 -14.29
CA PRO A 61 -7.30 5.41 -13.76
C PRO A 61 -8.00 4.23 -14.44
N ALA A 62 -8.34 3.18 -13.67
CA ALA A 62 -9.00 1.94 -14.07
C ALA A 62 -9.61 2.03 -15.48
N ALA A 63 -8.78 1.78 -16.49
CA ALA A 63 -9.20 1.88 -17.87
C ALA A 63 -10.00 0.62 -18.18
N THR A 64 -11.32 0.73 -18.05
CA THR A 64 -12.33 -0.03 -18.78
C THR A 64 -12.02 -1.52 -18.93
N ALA A 65 -12.29 -2.30 -17.88
CA ALA A 65 -12.64 -3.70 -18.03
C ALA A 65 -14.07 -3.79 -18.60
N GLN A 66 -14.25 -3.52 -19.91
CA GLN A 66 -15.37 -4.06 -20.67
C GLN A 66 -15.08 -4.11 -22.19
N ALA A 67 -15.43 -5.26 -22.76
CA ALA A 67 -15.58 -5.61 -24.18
C ALA A 67 -14.35 -6.19 -24.91
N ALA A 68 -14.21 -7.53 -24.90
CA ALA A 68 -14.51 -8.37 -26.07
C ALA A 68 -14.50 -9.87 -25.66
#